data_AF-D2BCJ9-F1
#
_entry.id   AF-D2BCJ9-F1
#
_cell.length_a   1.000
_cell.length_b   1.000
_cell.length_c   1.000
_cell.angle_alpha   90.00
_cell.angle_beta   90.00
_cell.angle_gamma   90.00
#
_symmetry.space_group_name_H-M   'P 1'
#
loop_
_entity.id
_entity.type
_entity.pdbx_description
1 polymer ?
#
loop_
_entity_poly.entity_id
_entity_poly.type
_entity_poly.pdbx_seq_one_letter_code
_entity_poly.pdbx_strand_id
1 'polypeptide(L)' 'MMDEELILLSPGPARTSQRVKNALLRGDLCHREPEFTGPLSRIRR' A
#
# COMPACT_ATOMS: atom_id res chain seq x y z
N MET A 1 -18.51 -4.81 -17.82
CA MET A 1 -18.01 -3.95 -16.71
C MET A 1 -16.61 -3.53 -17.10
N MET A 2 -16.15 -2.33 -16.73
CA MET A 2 -14.85 -1.81 -17.21
C MET A 2 -13.70 -2.55 -16.50
N ASP A 3 -13.33 -3.71 -17.04
CA ASP A 3 -12.16 -4.51 -16.65
C ASP A 3 -10.88 -4.07 -17.38
N GLU A 4 -10.79 -2.80 -17.80
CA GLU A 4 -9.60 -2.24 -18.43
C GLU A 4 -8.75 -1.45 -17.42
N GLU A 5 -7.46 -1.75 -17.38
CA GLU A 5 -6.48 -1.14 -16.48
C GLU A 5 -6.19 0.33 -16.90
N LEU A 6 -7.01 1.27 -16.43
CA LEU A 6 -6.95 2.71 -16.78
C LEU A 6 -5.65 3.41 -16.38
N ILE A 7 -4.90 3.97 -17.32
CA ILE A 7 -3.66 4.72 -17.02
C ILE A 7 -4.00 6.08 -16.40
N LEU A 8 -3.44 6.35 -15.21
CA LEU A 8 -3.62 7.62 -14.52
C LEU A 8 -2.56 8.63 -14.99
N LEU A 9 -3.01 9.70 -15.64
CA LEU A 9 -2.17 10.79 -16.17
C LEU A 9 -2.30 12.09 -15.36
N SER A 10 -2.98 12.05 -14.21
CA SER A 10 -2.97 13.17 -13.27
C SER A 10 -1.61 13.26 -12.55
N PRO A 11 -1.19 14.45 -12.10
CA PRO A 11 0.07 14.64 -11.38
C PRO A 11 0.10 14.01 -9.98
N GLY A 12 -1.00 13.36 -9.55
CA GLY A 12 -1.09 12.64 -8.29
C GLY A 12 -2.52 12.52 -7.79
N PRO A 13 -2.84 11.52 -6.95
CA PRO A 13 -2.03 10.35 -6.58
C PRO A 13 -1.75 9.43 -7.79
N ALA A 14 -0.75 8.54 -7.71
CA ALA A 14 -0.39 7.63 -8.79
C ALA A 14 -1.02 6.23 -8.62
N ARG A 15 -1.13 5.47 -9.71
CA ARG A 15 -1.50 4.04 -9.61
C ARG A 15 -0.43 3.26 -8.86
N THR A 16 -0.87 2.30 -8.07
CA THR A 16 0.00 1.39 -7.34
C THR A 16 -0.07 -0.02 -7.92
N SER A 17 1.00 -0.79 -7.73
CA SER A 17 1.05 -2.19 -8.17
C SER A 17 0.07 -3.07 -7.38
N GLN A 18 -0.28 -4.23 -7.94
CA GLN A 18 -1.16 -5.18 -7.25
C GLN A 18 -0.64 -5.59 -5.86
N ARG A 19 0.70 -5.66 -5.69
CA ARG A 19 1.34 -5.94 -4.40
C ARG A 19 0.98 -4.88 -3.34
N VAL A 20 0.96 -3.60 -3.72
CA VAL A 20 0.61 -2.51 -2.80
C VAL A 20 -0.89 -2.50 -2.54
N LYS A 21 -1.73 -2.68 -3.58
CA LYS A 21 -3.19 -2.80 -3.42
C LYS A 21 -3.55 -3.91 -2.43
N ASN A 22 -2.97 -5.10 -2.57
CA ASN A 22 -3.20 -6.23 -1.67
C ASN A 22 -2.67 -5.98 -0.24
N ALA A 23 -1.61 -5.18 -0.07
CA ALA A 23 -1.09 -4.84 1.24
C ALA A 23 -2.05 -3.91 2.01
N LEU A 24 -2.75 -2.99 1.31
CA LEU A 24 -3.74 -2.09 1.90
C LEU A 24 -5.00 -2.81 2.40
N LEU A 25 -5.26 -4.03 1.90
CA LEU A 25 -6.38 -4.87 2.35
C LEU A 25 -6.05 -5.66 3.63
N ARG A 26 -4.83 -5.58 4.13
CA ARG A 26 -4.47 -6.18 5.42
C ARG A 26 -5.08 -5.35 6.55
N GLY A 27 -5.46 -6.02 7.63
CA GLY A 27 -6.04 -5.35 8.80
C GLY A 27 -5.08 -4.36 9.46
N ASP A 28 -5.64 -3.45 10.26
CA ASP A 28 -4.86 -2.47 11.01
C ASP A 28 -3.97 -3.15 12.04
N LEU A 29 -2.74 -2.66 12.15
CA LEU A 29 -1.77 -3.09 13.16
C LEU A 29 -1.64 -2.01 14.22
N CYS A 30 -1.72 -2.42 15.49
CA CYS A 30 -1.45 -1.49 16.59
C CYS A 30 0.04 -1.12 16.60
N HIS A 31 0.35 0.15 16.80
CA HIS A 31 1.72 0.66 16.81
C HIS A 31 2.61 0.10 17.94
N ARG A 32 2.01 -0.61 18.90
CA ARG A 32 2.69 -1.26 20.02
C ARG A 32 3.10 -2.71 19.72
N GLU A 33 2.60 -3.28 18.63
CA GLU A 33 2.85 -4.67 18.27
C GLU A 33 4.14 -4.81 17.44
N PRO A 34 4.90 -5.91 17.61
CA PRO A 34 6.13 -6.14 16.86
C PRO A 34 5.90 -6.18 15.34
N GLU A 35 4.74 -6.64 14.88
CA GLU A 35 4.33 -6.70 13.47
C GLU A 35 4.25 -5.31 12.82
N PHE A 36 4.01 -4.26 13.60
CA PHE A 36 4.05 -2.87 13.12
C PHE A 36 5.49 -2.33 13.10
N THR A 37 6.24 -2.55 14.18
CA THR A 37 7.60 -1.99 14.32
C THR A 37 8.58 -2.54 13.28
N GLY A 38 8.46 -3.80 12.89
CA GLY A 38 9.30 -4.43 11.88
C GLY A 38 9.27 -3.69 10.54
N PRO A 39 8.12 -3.63 9.83
CA PRO A 39 7.96 -2.85 8.61
C PRO A 39 8.34 -1.38 8.75
N LEU A 40 7.93 -0.71 9.84
CA LEU A 40 8.26 0.70 10.06
C LEU A 40 9.79 0.92 10.14
N SER A 41 10.53 0.04 10.81
CA SER A 41 11.98 0.13 10.90
C SER A 41 12.69 -0.06 9.56
N ARG A 42 12.11 -0.87 8.66
CA ARG A 42 12.63 -1.08 7.30
C ARG A 42 12.38 0.10 6.37
N ILE A 43 11.32 0.87 6.60
CA ILE A 43 10.97 2.06 5.80
C ILE A 43 11.82 3.27 6.19
N ARG A 44 12.19 3.38 7.47
CA ARG A 44 12.93 4.53 8.02
C ARG A 44 14.45 4.43 7.88
N ARG A 45 14.96 3.31 7.36
CA ARG A 45 16.38 3.12 7.03
C ARG A 45 16.59 3.43 5.55
#